data_AF-A0A1C6FVJ3-F1
#
_entry.id   AF-A0A1C6FVJ3-F1
#
_cell.length_a   1.000
_cell.length_b   1.000
_cell.length_c   1.000
_cell.angle_alpha   90.00
_cell.angle_beta   90.00
_cell.angle_gamma   90.00
#
_symmetry.space_group_name_H-M   'P 1'
#
loop_
_entity.id
_entity.type
_entity.pdbx_description
1 polymer ?
#
loop_
_entity_poly.entity_id
_entity_poly.type
_entity_poly.pdbx_seq_one_letter_code
_entity_poly.pdbx_strand_id
1 'polypeptide(L)'
;MKLYSVLVTSIFLSGFLIIGCASSSDSDKNYNKENLKETSINNVDKKLSKKEASDLVKKYLEDKNSYIPNFIEVDNVDGDKYIVHAYDVITNKEESHIATSGWFEVNMYTGEIVDIMNQ
;
A
#
# COMPACT_ATOMS: atom_id res chain seq x y z
N MET A 1 42.57 25.62 3.32
CA MET A 1 42.49 24.67 4.45
C MET A 1 41.85 25.36 5.65
N LYS A 2 41.17 24.57 6.49
CA LYS A 2 40.41 24.87 7.72
C LYS A 2 38.89 25.02 7.52
N LEU A 3 38.25 23.84 7.54
CA LEU A 3 36.86 23.58 7.93
C LEU A 3 36.70 23.90 9.42
N TYR A 4 35.62 24.58 9.84
CA TYR A 4 34.95 24.37 11.14
C TYR A 4 33.59 25.08 11.19
N SER A 5 32.53 24.31 11.38
CA SER A 5 31.31 24.70 12.12
C SER A 5 30.47 23.43 12.31
N VAL A 6 30.83 22.62 13.30
CA VAL A 6 30.15 22.49 14.61
C VAL A 6 28.75 21.89 14.47
N LEU A 7 28.69 20.59 14.80
CA LEU A 7 27.50 19.80 15.13
C LEU A 7 26.75 20.42 16.31
N VAL A 8 25.43 20.52 16.19
CA VAL A 8 24.52 20.58 17.34
C VAL A 8 23.57 19.39 17.22
N THR A 9 23.93 18.28 17.85
CA THR A 9 23.00 17.18 18.10
C THR A 9 22.17 17.56 19.32
N SER A 10 20.91 17.93 19.10
CA SER A 10 19.94 18.13 20.17
C SER A 10 19.63 16.78 20.83
N ILE A 11 19.88 16.73 22.13
CA ILE A 11 19.65 15.60 23.01
C ILE A 11 18.14 15.49 23.28
N PHE A 12 17.50 14.42 22.83
CA PHE A 12 16.16 14.05 23.28
C PHE A 12 16.26 13.41 24.67
N LEU A 13 16.08 14.22 25.72
CA LEU A 13 15.89 13.72 27.09
C LEU A 13 14.56 14.24 27.65
N SER A 14 13.49 13.53 27.36
CA SER A 14 12.29 13.46 28.19
C SER A 14 11.43 12.33 27.61
N GLY A 15 10.99 11.32 28.32
CA GLY A 15 11.09 10.93 29.71
C GLY A 15 10.19 9.69 29.78
N PHE A 16 10.76 8.52 30.08
CA PHE A 16 9.93 7.37 30.41
C PHE A 16 9.26 7.65 31.75
N LEU A 17 7.95 7.88 31.75
CA LEU A 17 7.13 7.78 32.95
C LEU A 17 6.10 6.68 32.71
N ILE A 18 6.46 5.45 33.09
CA ILE A 18 5.50 4.36 33.26
C ILE A 18 5.05 4.39 34.72
N ILE A 19 3.80 4.81 34.95
CA ILE A 19 3.00 4.56 36.15
C ILE A 19 1.59 4.37 35.58
N GLY A 20 1.00 3.17 35.52
CA GLY A 20 0.54 2.38 36.66
C GLY A 20 -0.99 2.32 36.57
N CYS A 21 -1.55 1.12 36.44
CA CYS A 21 -3.00 0.88 36.31
C CYS A 21 -3.76 1.27 37.59
N ALA A 22 -4.91 1.93 37.44
CA ALA A 22 -5.99 1.90 38.43
C ALA A 22 -7.33 2.26 37.76
N SER A 23 -8.25 1.30 37.69
CA SER A 23 -9.68 1.52 37.44
C SER A 23 -10.32 2.28 38.61
N SER A 24 -11.19 3.25 38.30
CA SER A 24 -12.41 3.59 39.07
C SER A 24 -13.27 4.57 38.27
N SER A 25 -14.58 4.32 38.31
CA SER A 25 -15.67 4.91 37.55
C SER A 25 -16.02 6.38 37.84
N ASP A 26 -16.63 6.96 36.80
CA ASP A 26 -17.71 7.96 36.73
C ASP A 26 -17.56 9.36 37.35
N SER A 27 -17.68 10.38 36.48
CA SER A 27 -18.81 11.34 36.51
C SER A 27 -18.81 12.29 35.30
N ASP A 28 -19.91 12.19 34.56
CA ASP A 28 -20.55 13.11 33.60
C ASP A 28 -19.94 14.49 33.31
N LYS A 29 -19.66 14.75 32.01
CA LYS A 29 -19.97 16.04 31.35
C LYS A 29 -20.45 15.83 29.90
N ASN A 30 -21.67 16.28 29.68
CA ASN A 30 -22.45 16.28 28.45
C ASN A 30 -21.90 17.32 27.45
N TYR A 31 -21.47 16.87 26.27
CA TYR A 31 -21.34 17.71 25.07
C TYR A 31 -21.90 16.93 23.86
N ASN A 32 -23.08 17.34 23.41
CA ASN A 32 -23.66 16.93 22.14
C ASN A 32 -22.91 17.63 20.98
N LYS A 33 -22.33 16.83 20.08
CA LYS A 33 -22.24 17.17 18.65
C LYS A 33 -22.11 15.91 17.79
N GLU A 34 -23.29 15.41 17.42
CA GLU A 34 -23.72 14.84 16.15
C GLU A 34 -22.76 14.00 15.29
N ASN A 35 -23.32 12.83 14.91
CA ASN A 35 -22.98 11.93 13.81
C ASN A 35 -21.75 11.03 13.99
N LEU A 36 -21.86 10.11 14.97
CA LEU A 36 -21.37 8.75 14.76
C LEU A 36 -22.12 8.18 13.56
N LYS A 37 -21.46 8.15 12.40
CA LYS A 37 -21.83 7.27 11.31
C LYS A 37 -21.63 5.85 11.83
N GLU A 38 -22.72 5.27 12.28
CA GLU A 38 -22.85 3.91 12.77
C GLU A 38 -22.18 2.96 11.78
N THR A 39 -21.01 2.47 12.19
CA THR A 39 -20.27 1.41 11.52
C THR A 39 -21.15 0.17 11.56
N SER A 40 -21.91 -0.04 10.49
CA SER A 40 -22.44 -1.35 10.16
C SER A 40 -21.23 -2.24 9.88
N ILE A 41 -20.83 -3.02 10.89
CA ILE A 41 -19.94 -4.16 10.72
C ILE A 41 -20.71 -5.21 9.92
N ASN A 42 -20.77 -5.00 8.60
CA ASN A 42 -20.93 -6.08 7.67
C ASN A 42 -19.51 -6.58 7.42
N ASN A 43 -19.11 -7.66 8.09
CA ASN A 43 -17.93 -8.44 7.70
C ASN A 43 -18.22 -9.10 6.34
N VAL A 44 -18.29 -8.28 5.30
CA VAL A 44 -18.11 -8.71 3.92
C VAL A 44 -16.61 -8.64 3.75
N ASP A 45 -15.96 -9.78 3.51
CA ASP A 45 -14.53 -9.85 3.21
C ASP A 45 -14.22 -8.77 2.15
N LYS A 46 -13.55 -7.70 2.59
CA LYS A 46 -13.38 -6.51 1.77
C LYS A 46 -12.46 -6.87 0.61
N LYS A 47 -13.06 -7.12 -0.54
CA LYS A 47 -12.37 -7.35 -1.80
C LYS A 47 -11.54 -6.13 -2.19
N LEU A 48 -10.29 -6.35 -2.59
CA LEU A 48 -9.43 -5.33 -3.19
C LEU A 48 -10.08 -4.76 -4.45
N SER A 49 -9.98 -3.46 -4.63
CA SER A 49 -10.25 -2.78 -5.89
C SER A 49 -9.15 -3.11 -6.91
N LYS A 50 -9.45 -2.90 -8.20
CA LYS A 50 -8.46 -3.05 -9.27
C LYS A 50 -7.23 -2.16 -9.05
N LYS A 51 -7.44 -0.93 -8.57
CA LYS A 51 -6.35 0.00 -8.27
C LYS A 51 -5.48 -0.52 -7.12
N GLU A 52 -6.08 -1.00 -6.04
CA GLU A 52 -5.32 -1.61 -4.93
C GLU A 52 -4.49 -2.81 -5.42
N ALA A 53 -5.01 -3.63 -6.35
CA ALA A 53 -4.26 -4.72 -6.96
C ALA A 53 -3.07 -4.25 -7.82
N SER A 54 -3.28 -3.24 -8.69
CA SER A 54 -2.20 -2.61 -9.46
C SER A 54 -1.12 -1.99 -8.57
N ASP A 55 -1.52 -1.27 -7.52
CA ASP A 55 -0.60 -0.65 -6.56
C ASP A 55 0.21 -1.73 -5.80
N LEU A 56 -0.41 -2.86 -5.46
CA LEU A 56 0.27 -4.01 -4.84
C LEU A 56 1.34 -4.62 -5.76
N VAL A 57 1.03 -4.81 -7.05
CA VAL A 57 2.00 -5.31 -8.04
C VAL A 57 3.15 -4.33 -8.23
N LYS A 58 2.88 -3.03 -8.28
CA LYS A 58 3.93 -2.01 -8.33
C LYS A 58 4.88 -2.12 -7.14
N LYS A 59 4.33 -2.18 -5.92
CA LYS A 59 5.12 -2.33 -4.70
C LYS A 59 5.93 -3.63 -4.69
N TYR A 60 5.35 -4.72 -5.15
CA TYR A 60 6.05 -6.00 -5.28
C TYR A 60 7.29 -5.91 -6.18
N LEU A 61 7.18 -5.20 -7.31
CA LEU A 61 8.31 -4.95 -8.21
C LEU A 61 9.38 -4.07 -7.53
N GLU A 62 8.97 -3.03 -6.80
CA GLU A 62 9.86 -2.19 -5.99
C GLU A 62 10.62 -3.00 -4.94
N ASP A 63 9.92 -3.82 -4.16
CA ASP A 63 10.49 -4.65 -3.09
C ASP A 63 11.48 -5.70 -3.62
N LYS A 64 11.27 -6.18 -4.86
CA LYS A 64 12.20 -7.07 -5.58
C LYS A 64 13.35 -6.35 -6.27
N ASN A 65 13.39 -5.01 -6.23
CA ASN A 65 14.32 -4.19 -7.00
C ASN A 65 14.29 -4.52 -8.51
N SER A 66 13.09 -4.81 -9.02
CA SER A 66 12.80 -5.08 -10.43
C SER A 66 12.48 -3.79 -11.19
N TYR A 67 12.50 -3.86 -12.52
CA TYR A 67 12.01 -2.76 -13.37
C TYR A 67 10.51 -2.50 -13.14
N ILE A 68 10.11 -1.23 -13.12
CA ILE A 68 8.72 -0.79 -12.95
C ILE A 68 8.25 -0.21 -14.29
N PRO A 69 7.34 -0.89 -15.02
CA PRO A 69 6.80 -0.38 -16.27
C PRO A 69 5.89 0.84 -16.07
N ASN A 70 5.65 1.58 -17.15
CA ASN A 70 4.77 2.75 -17.12
C ASN A 70 3.30 2.40 -16.85
N PHE A 71 2.85 1.22 -17.29
CA PHE A 71 1.48 0.74 -17.10
C PHE A 71 1.48 -0.53 -16.25
N ILE A 72 0.66 -0.54 -15.21
CA ILE A 72 0.41 -1.70 -14.35
C ILE A 72 -1.10 -1.73 -14.09
N GLU A 73 -1.82 -2.57 -14.81
CA GLU A 73 -3.28 -2.50 -14.89
C GLU A 73 -3.91 -3.89 -14.79
N VAL A 74 -5.10 -3.97 -14.19
CA VAL A 74 -5.90 -5.21 -14.20
C VAL A 74 -6.46 -5.42 -15.60
N ASP A 75 -5.94 -6.41 -16.30
CA ASP A 75 -6.40 -6.84 -17.63
C ASP A 75 -7.68 -7.68 -17.52
N ASN A 76 -7.69 -8.67 -16.62
CA ASN A 76 -8.82 -9.59 -16.46
C ASN A 76 -9.09 -9.99 -15.00
N VAL A 77 -10.23 -10.63 -14.76
CA VAL A 77 -10.63 -11.26 -13.50
C VAL A 77 -10.82 -12.76 -13.76
N ASP A 78 -10.09 -13.59 -13.02
CA ASP A 78 -10.25 -15.05 -13.04
C ASP A 78 -10.59 -15.57 -11.63
N GLY A 79 -11.85 -15.93 -11.42
CA GLY A 79 -12.40 -16.28 -10.11
C GLY A 79 -12.12 -15.20 -9.07
N ASP A 80 -11.39 -15.56 -8.03
CA ASP A 80 -11.01 -14.70 -6.89
C ASP A 80 -9.65 -14.00 -7.10
N LYS A 81 -9.19 -13.88 -8.35
CA LYS A 81 -7.90 -13.29 -8.71
C LYS A 81 -8.04 -12.19 -9.77
N TYR A 82 -7.31 -11.10 -9.57
CA TYR A 82 -7.04 -10.16 -10.66
C TYR A 82 -5.84 -10.63 -11.45
N ILE A 83 -5.95 -10.60 -12.78
CA ILE A 83 -4.83 -10.75 -13.70
C ILE A 83 -4.33 -9.36 -14.02
N VAL A 84 -3.13 -9.03 -13.56
CA VAL A 84 -2.50 -7.72 -13.71
C VAL A 84 -1.40 -7.82 -14.78
N HIS A 85 -1.46 -6.90 -15.74
CA HIS A 85 -0.48 -6.74 -16.81
C HIS A 85 0.44 -5.55 -16.50
N ALA A 86 1.75 -5.79 -16.49
CA ALA A 86 2.75 -4.74 -16.36
C ALA A 86 3.50 -4.59 -17.69
N TYR A 87 3.41 -3.42 -18.31
CA TYR A 87 3.93 -3.19 -19.67
C TYR A 87 4.28 -1.74 -19.96
N ASP A 88 5.01 -1.55 -21.05
CA ASP A 88 5.27 -0.26 -21.67
C ASP A 88 4.68 -0.20 -23.08
N VAL A 89 4.31 1.00 -23.50
CA VAL A 89 4.00 1.27 -24.91
C VAL A 89 5.24 1.87 -25.55
N ILE A 90 5.88 1.10 -26.42
CA ILE A 90 7.05 1.55 -27.17
C ILE A 90 6.56 2.09 -28.50
N THR A 91 6.83 3.38 -28.76
CA THR A 91 6.44 4.04 -30.00
C THR A 91 7.67 4.63 -30.68
N ASN A 92 7.87 4.27 -31.94
CA ASN A 92 8.88 4.87 -32.81
C ASN A 92 8.21 5.43 -34.08
N LYS A 93 8.99 5.86 -35.08
CA LYS A 93 8.45 6.49 -36.29
C LYS A 93 7.67 5.54 -37.20
N GLU A 94 7.92 4.24 -37.09
CA GLU A 94 7.44 3.22 -38.03
C GLU A 94 6.43 2.26 -37.38
N GLU A 95 6.48 2.10 -36.06
CA GLU A 95 5.66 1.14 -35.32
C GLU A 95 5.36 1.59 -33.87
N SER A 96 4.28 1.04 -33.33
CA SER A 96 3.94 1.11 -31.91
C SER A 96 3.56 -0.29 -31.45
N HIS A 97 4.15 -0.75 -30.34
CA HIS A 97 3.88 -2.06 -29.77
C HIS A 97 3.93 -2.04 -28.24
N ILE A 98 3.31 -3.06 -27.64
CA ILE A 98 3.33 -3.28 -26.20
C ILE A 98 4.53 -4.16 -25.85
N ALA A 99 5.40 -3.68 -24.96
CA ALA A 99 6.49 -4.43 -24.38
C ALA A 99 6.07 -4.91 -22.98
N THR A 100 5.72 -6.19 -22.87
CA THR A 100 5.30 -6.78 -21.60
C THR A 100 6.51 -7.04 -20.70
N SER A 101 6.45 -6.55 -19.47
CA SER A 101 7.46 -6.82 -18.45
C SER A 101 7.01 -7.83 -17.40
N GLY A 102 5.70 -8.06 -17.24
CA GLY A 102 5.21 -9.06 -16.30
C GLY A 102 3.71 -9.32 -16.38
N TRP A 103 3.34 -10.53 -15.95
CA TRP A 103 1.96 -10.94 -15.70
C TRP A 103 1.84 -11.46 -14.27
N PHE A 104 0.86 -10.97 -13.54
CA PHE A 104 0.69 -11.28 -12.12
C PHE A 104 -0.74 -11.70 -11.82
N GLU A 105 -0.89 -12.72 -10.98
CA GLU A 105 -2.15 -13.00 -10.30
C GLU A 105 -2.14 -12.31 -8.94
N VAL A 106 -3.22 -11.60 -8.60
CA VAL A 106 -3.41 -11.00 -7.28
C VAL A 106 -4.69 -11.55 -6.67
N ASN A 107 -4.58 -12.28 -5.57
CA ASN A 107 -5.76 -12.74 -4.83
C ASN A 107 -6.52 -11.54 -4.27
N MET A 108 -7.82 -11.47 -4.57
CA MET A 108 -8.61 -10.28 -4.30
C MET A 108 -8.95 -10.08 -2.82
N TYR A 109 -8.78 -11.11 -1.99
CA TYR A 109 -9.11 -11.08 -0.57
C TYR A 109 -7.85 -11.04 0.30
N THR A 110 -6.77 -11.68 -0.13
CA THR A 110 -5.52 -11.77 0.65
C THR A 110 -4.44 -10.80 0.18
N GLY A 111 -4.51 -10.33 -1.07
CA GLY A 111 -3.43 -9.56 -1.69
C GLY A 111 -2.18 -10.36 -2.01
N GLU A 112 -2.23 -11.69 -1.93
CA GLU A 112 -1.15 -12.58 -2.36
C GLU A 112 -0.88 -12.40 -3.86
N ILE A 113 0.40 -12.30 -4.22
CA ILE A 113 0.85 -12.08 -5.60
C ILE A 113 1.63 -13.31 -6.09
N VAL A 114 1.22 -13.85 -7.24
CA VAL A 114 1.97 -14.84 -8.01
C VAL A 114 2.48 -14.19 -9.29
N ASP A 115 3.80 -14.19 -9.47
CA ASP A 115 4.44 -13.81 -10.74
C ASP A 115 4.34 -14.99 -11.71
N ILE A 116 3.52 -14.86 -12.73
CA ILE A 116 3.23 -15.95 -13.68
C ILE A 116 4.45 -16.28 -14.54
N MET A 117 5.32 -15.29 -14.79
CA MET A 117 6.44 -15.44 -15.69
C MET A 117 7.71 -15.98 -15.01
N ASN A 118 7.80 -15.89 -13.67
CA ASN A 118 9.00 -16.23 -12.91
C ASN A 118 8.76 -17.21 -11.74
N GLN A 119 7.92 -18.23 -11.95
CA GLN A 119 7.66 -19.30 -10.95
C GLN A 119 8.84 -20.27 -10.78
#